data_AF-A0A0H2MUL2-F1
#
_entry.id   AF-A0A0H2MUL2-F1
#
_cell.length_a   1.000
_cell.length_b   1.000
_cell.length_c   1.000
_cell.angle_alpha   90.00
_cell.angle_beta   90.00
_cell.angle_gamma   90.00
#
_symmetry.space_group_name_H-M   'P 1'
#
loop_
_entity.id
_entity.type
_entity.pdbx_description
1 polymer ?
#
loop_
_entity_poly.entity_id
_entity_poly.type
_entity_poly.pdbx_seq_one_letter_code
_entity_poly.pdbx_strand_id
1 'polypeptide(L)'
;MHDTLKLLLVFLLLYGALGLFPLYWASNAISRLEKGLSGSFLIYYASFMLTMFALTGSGIDNLTEKEIMELTGLDSFKQYVIMLGFIFTFLFGGVGTNVITDALRSKSDQAEVLAAIKRIEAKFEHLSVDKTAPNKSRLYNIAKSASMILFAATALYLIIG
;
A
#
# COMPACT_ATOMS: atom_id res chain seq x y z
N MET A 1 23.89 -4.09 -17.23
CA MET A 1 22.51 -3.57 -17.39
C MET A 1 21.46 -4.58 -16.93
N HIS A 2 21.52 -5.84 -17.38
CA HIS A 2 20.59 -6.89 -16.95
C HIS A 2 20.63 -7.22 -15.46
N ASP A 3 21.81 -7.25 -14.82
CA ASP A 3 21.90 -7.54 -13.37
C ASP A 3 21.27 -6.45 -12.50
N THR A 4 21.43 -5.19 -12.90
CA THR A 4 20.77 -4.04 -12.25
C THR A 4 19.25 -4.12 -12.40
N LEU A 5 18.73 -4.49 -13.58
CA LEU A 5 17.29 -4.66 -13.78
C LEU A 5 16.75 -5.86 -12.97
N LYS A 6 17.46 -6.98 -12.93
CA LYS A 6 17.08 -8.13 -12.08
C LYS A 6 17.02 -7.73 -10.61
N LEU A 7 18.00 -6.96 -10.13
CA LEU A 7 18.01 -6.44 -8.77
C LEU A 7 16.79 -5.54 -8.50
N LEU A 8 16.48 -4.63 -9.43
CA LEU A 8 15.31 -3.76 -9.32
C LEU A 8 13.99 -4.55 -9.29
N LEU A 9 13.87 -5.60 -10.10
CA LEU A 9 12.71 -6.48 -10.09
C LEU A 9 12.56 -7.27 -8.78
N VAL A 10 13.67 -7.79 -8.25
CA VAL A 10 13.69 -8.45 -6.94
C VAL A 10 13.28 -7.46 -5.85
N PHE A 11 13.80 -6.23 -5.87
CA PHE A 11 13.39 -5.19 -4.94
C PHE A 11 11.91 -4.82 -5.10
N LEU A 12 11.42 -4.68 -6.33
CA LEU A 12 10.00 -4.40 -6.59
C LEU A 12 9.09 -5.48 -5.99
N LEU A 13 9.48 -6.75 -6.09
CA LEU A 13 8.73 -7.87 -5.49
C LEU A 13 8.84 -7.90 -3.96
N LEU A 14 10.06 -7.76 -3.42
CA LEU A 14 10.30 -7.79 -1.97
C LEU A 14 9.61 -6.61 -1.27
N TYR A 15 9.84 -5.38 -1.74
CA TYR A 15 9.16 -4.20 -1.21
C TYR A 15 7.67 -4.22 -1.57
N GLY A 16 7.29 -4.82 -2.70
CA GLY A 16 5.88 -5.05 -3.00
C GLY A 16 5.18 -5.87 -1.90
N ALA A 17 5.77 -7.01 -1.53
CA ALA A 17 5.25 -7.88 -0.48
C ALA A 17 5.34 -7.25 0.91
N LEU A 18 6.42 -6.52 1.21
CA LEU A 18 6.57 -5.80 2.48
C LEU A 18 5.49 -4.73 2.68
N GLY A 19 4.90 -4.20 1.60
CA GLY A 19 3.74 -3.30 1.66
C GLY A 19 2.51 -3.92 2.31
N LEU A 20 2.37 -5.25 2.36
CA LEU A 20 1.22 -5.88 3.01
C LEU A 20 1.17 -5.66 4.53
N PHE A 21 2.33 -5.48 5.17
CA PHE A 21 2.43 -5.20 6.61
C PHE A 21 1.80 -3.85 7.02
N PRO A 22 2.19 -2.71 6.45
CA PRO A 22 1.57 -1.43 6.76
C PRO A 22 0.11 -1.36 6.33
N LEU A 23 -0.26 -2.06 5.25
CA LEU A 23 -1.66 -2.14 4.81
C LEU A 23 -2.50 -2.87 5.86
N TYR A 24 -1.99 -3.98 6.37
CA TYR A 24 -2.61 -4.71 7.47
C TYR A 24 -2.66 -3.87 8.75
N TRP A 25 -1.61 -3.10 9.07
CA TRP A 25 -1.62 -2.16 10.19
C TRP A 25 -2.74 -1.12 10.03
N ALA A 26 -2.81 -0.44 8.88
CA ALA A 26 -3.83 0.57 8.62
C ALA A 26 -5.26 0.02 8.66
N SER A 27 -5.47 -1.19 8.13
CA SER A 27 -6.78 -1.87 8.16
C SER A 27 -7.28 -2.18 9.57
N ASN A 28 -6.40 -2.22 10.57
CA ASN A 28 -6.72 -2.57 11.95
C ASN A 28 -6.47 -1.40 12.92
N ALA A 29 -6.11 -0.21 12.42
CA ALA A 29 -5.82 0.96 13.24
C ALA A 29 -7.11 1.48 13.91
N ILE A 30 -7.11 1.54 15.25
CA ILE A 30 -8.30 1.91 16.03
C ILE A 30 -8.23 3.39 16.43
N SER A 31 -7.09 3.81 16.98
CA SER A 31 -6.93 5.17 17.48
C SER A 31 -6.66 6.18 16.36
N ARG A 32 -7.05 7.45 16.56
CA ARG A 32 -6.79 8.53 15.60
C ARG A 32 -5.31 8.69 15.29
N LEU A 33 -4.47 8.60 16.32
CA LEU A 33 -3.02 8.66 16.16
C LEU A 33 -2.50 7.49 15.33
N GLU A 34 -2.94 6.26 15.59
CA GLU A 34 -2.54 5.10 14.79
C GLU A 34 -2.99 5.22 13.35
N LYS A 35 -4.23 5.65 13.10
CA LYS A 35 -4.75 5.89 11.74
C LYS A 35 -3.90 6.95 11.03
N GLY A 36 -3.62 8.08 11.69
CA GLY A 36 -2.78 9.14 11.13
C GLY A 36 -1.39 8.63 10.75
N LEU A 37 -0.72 7.88 11.65
CA LEU A 37 0.61 7.33 11.41
C LEU A 37 0.60 6.24 10.32
N SER A 38 -0.33 5.29 10.38
CA SER A 38 -0.42 4.21 9.39
C SER A 38 -0.80 4.73 8.01
N GLY A 39 -1.70 5.72 7.93
CA GLY A 39 -2.08 6.36 6.68
C GLY A 39 -0.93 7.16 6.08
N SER A 40 -0.19 7.93 6.90
CA SER A 40 1.00 8.68 6.45
C SER A 40 2.07 7.75 5.94
N PHE A 41 2.29 6.63 6.63
CA PHE A 41 3.23 5.61 6.20
C PHE A 41 2.82 5.00 4.85
N LEU A 42 1.54 4.66 4.66
CA LEU A 42 1.06 4.11 3.39
C LEU A 42 1.27 5.08 2.22
N ILE A 43 1.03 6.39 2.43
CA ILE A 43 1.29 7.41 1.40
C ILE A 43 2.79 7.48 1.08
N TYR A 44 3.64 7.55 2.11
CA TYR A 44 5.10 7.53 1.94
C TYR A 44 5.56 6.28 1.16
N TYR A 45 5.04 5.12 1.55
CA TYR A 45 5.34 3.83 0.91
C TYR A 45 4.88 3.79 -0.55
N ALA A 46 3.72 4.37 -0.85
CA ALA A 46 3.22 4.50 -2.22
C ALA A 46 4.18 5.34 -3.07
N SER A 47 4.65 6.47 -2.55
CA SER A 47 5.63 7.33 -3.24
C SER A 47 6.94 6.57 -3.51
N PHE A 48 7.47 5.85 -2.52
CA PHE A 48 8.66 5.01 -2.69
C PHE A 48 8.46 3.93 -3.77
N MET A 49 7.35 3.19 -3.72
CA MET A 49 7.05 2.16 -4.71
C MET A 49 6.86 2.74 -6.11
N LEU A 50 6.23 3.92 -6.24
CA LEU A 50 6.09 4.63 -7.51
C LEU A 50 7.46 4.97 -8.12
N THR A 51 8.42 5.43 -7.31
CA THR A 51 9.80 5.65 -7.77
C THR A 51 10.43 4.35 -8.26
N MET A 52 10.26 3.24 -7.53
CA MET A 52 10.75 1.92 -7.95
C MET A 52 10.11 1.45 -9.26
N PHE A 53 8.81 1.66 -9.44
CA PHE A 53 8.10 1.38 -10.70
C PHE A 53 8.64 2.22 -11.85
N ALA A 54 8.91 3.51 -11.63
CA ALA A 54 9.46 4.40 -12.66
C ALA A 54 10.88 3.97 -13.08
N LEU A 55 11.76 3.67 -12.11
CA LEU A 55 13.12 3.18 -12.38
C LEU A 55 13.11 1.83 -13.10
N THR A 56 12.24 0.93 -12.67
CA THR A 56 12.06 -0.39 -13.29
C THR A 56 11.50 -0.26 -14.70
N GLY A 57 10.45 0.55 -14.90
CA GLY A 57 9.86 0.82 -16.21
C GLY A 57 10.89 1.39 -17.19
N SER A 58 11.65 2.40 -16.76
CA SER A 58 12.74 2.96 -17.57
C SER A 58 13.81 1.94 -17.95
N GLY A 59 14.15 1.03 -17.03
CA GLY A 59 15.08 -0.07 -17.32
C GLY A 59 14.54 -1.08 -18.34
N ILE A 60 13.24 -1.34 -18.32
CA ILE A 60 12.57 -2.28 -19.24
C ILE A 60 12.28 -1.64 -20.60
N ASP A 61 12.02 -0.33 -20.65
CA ASP A 61 11.73 0.38 -21.91
C ASP A 61 12.89 0.34 -22.90
N ASN A 62 14.12 0.26 -22.39
CA ASN A 62 15.34 0.11 -23.19
C ASN A 62 15.59 -1.32 -23.71
N LEU A 63 14.72 -2.29 -23.38
CA LEU A 63 14.86 -3.68 -23.81
C LEU A 63 13.81 -4.04 -24.87
N THR A 64 14.23 -4.89 -25.80
CA THR A 64 13.33 -5.53 -26.76
C THR A 64 12.44 -6.58 -26.08
N GLU A 65 11.28 -6.89 -26.66
CA GLU A 65 10.38 -7.91 -26.11
C GLU A 65 11.06 -9.28 -25.96
N LYS A 66 11.96 -9.63 -26.90
CA LYS A 66 12.71 -10.88 -26.86
C LYS A 66 13.66 -10.94 -25.65
N GLU A 67 14.39 -9.87 -25.37
CA GLU A 67 15.28 -9.80 -24.21
C GLU A 67 14.50 -9.85 -22.89
N ILE A 68 13.33 -9.21 -22.84
CA ILE A 68 12.46 -9.23 -21.66
C ILE A 68 11.91 -10.63 -21.41
N MET A 69 11.49 -11.33 -22.46
CA MET A 69 11.01 -12.71 -22.37
C MET A 69 12.13 -13.66 -21.92
N GLU A 70 13.36 -13.49 -22.43
CA GLU A 70 14.53 -14.27 -21.99
C GLU A 70 14.91 -14.00 -20.52
N LEU A 71 14.71 -12.77 -20.03
CA LEU A 71 15.02 -12.38 -18.65
C LEU A 71 13.97 -12.81 -17.63
N THR A 72 12.70 -12.77 -18.01
CA THR A 72 11.57 -12.89 -17.07
C THR A 72 10.74 -14.14 -17.29
N GLY A 73 10.83 -14.77 -18.46
CA GLY A 73 9.98 -15.89 -18.87
C GLY A 73 8.52 -15.52 -19.09
N LEU A 74 8.20 -14.22 -19.18
CA LEU A 74 6.83 -13.72 -19.26
C LEU A 74 6.61 -12.90 -20.52
N ASP A 75 5.59 -13.29 -21.29
CA ASP A 75 5.03 -12.46 -22.34
C ASP A 75 4.36 -11.23 -21.73
N SER A 76 4.40 -10.09 -22.44
CA SER A 76 3.72 -8.85 -22.01
C SER A 76 4.14 -8.32 -20.62
N PHE A 77 5.35 -8.64 -20.16
CA PHE A 77 5.87 -8.24 -18.85
C PHE A 77 5.73 -6.73 -18.54
N LYS A 78 5.94 -5.86 -19.54
CA LYS A 78 5.74 -4.41 -19.41
C LYS A 78 4.33 -4.06 -18.93
N GLN A 79 3.31 -4.71 -19.47
CA GLN A 79 1.91 -4.47 -19.09
C GLN A 79 1.64 -4.92 -17.64
N TYR A 80 2.24 -6.03 -17.21
CA TYR A 80 2.12 -6.48 -15.83
C TYR A 80 2.76 -5.50 -14.84
N VAL A 81 3.93 -4.95 -15.16
CA VAL A 81 4.59 -3.94 -14.32
C VAL A 81 3.75 -2.68 -14.21
N ILE A 82 3.17 -2.20 -15.32
CA ILE A 82 2.26 -1.03 -15.32
C ILE A 82 1.01 -1.31 -14.48
N MET A 83 0.37 -2.46 -14.67
CA MET A 83 -0.82 -2.86 -13.92
C MET A 83 -0.53 -2.96 -12.42
N LEU A 84 0.61 -3.55 -12.04
CA LEU A 84 1.09 -3.56 -10.67
C LEU A 84 1.27 -2.14 -10.12
N GLY A 85 1.86 -1.23 -10.88
CA GLY A 85 1.99 0.18 -10.49
C GLY A 85 0.66 0.85 -10.17
N PHE A 86 -0.38 0.63 -10.99
CA PHE A 86 -1.73 1.13 -10.73
C PHE A 86 -2.34 0.52 -9.47
N ILE A 87 -2.25 -0.80 -9.30
CA ILE A 87 -2.76 -1.51 -8.12
C ILE A 87 -2.10 -0.97 -6.84
N PHE A 88 -0.78 -0.77 -6.87
CA PHE A 88 -0.03 -0.23 -5.74
C PHE A 88 -0.44 1.21 -5.43
N THR A 89 -0.57 2.07 -6.45
CA THR A 89 -0.99 3.46 -6.24
C THR A 89 -2.36 3.53 -5.57
N PHE A 90 -3.30 2.69 -6.02
CA PHE A 90 -4.63 2.61 -5.43
C PHE A 90 -4.61 2.05 -4.00
N LEU A 91 -3.93 0.92 -3.79
CA LEU A 91 -3.89 0.23 -2.49
C LEU A 91 -3.14 1.02 -1.42
N PHE A 92 -2.02 1.66 -1.75
CA PHE A 92 -1.19 2.36 -0.77
C PHE A 92 -1.55 3.84 -0.70
N GLY A 93 -1.60 4.52 -1.85
CA GLY A 93 -1.95 5.94 -1.91
C GLY A 93 -3.41 6.21 -1.57
N GLY A 94 -4.33 5.48 -2.21
CA GLY A 94 -5.78 5.64 -1.99
C GLY A 94 -6.20 5.25 -0.58
N VAL A 95 -5.82 4.07 -0.10
CA VAL A 95 -6.12 3.64 1.29
C VAL A 95 -5.43 4.56 2.30
N GLY A 96 -4.16 4.90 2.09
CA GLY A 96 -3.43 5.80 2.99
C GLY A 96 -4.10 7.17 3.14
N THR A 97 -4.53 7.76 2.02
CA THR A 97 -5.27 9.03 2.00
C THR A 97 -6.60 8.93 2.74
N ASN A 98 -7.35 7.85 2.52
CA ASN A 98 -8.62 7.62 3.22
C ASN A 98 -8.43 7.46 4.73
N VAL A 99 -7.40 6.72 5.14
CA VAL A 99 -7.10 6.47 6.56
C VAL A 99 -6.64 7.76 7.27
N ILE A 100 -5.79 8.58 6.63
CA ILE A 100 -5.43 9.91 7.15
C ILE A 100 -6.66 10.80 7.25
N THR A 101 -7.51 10.81 6.21
CA THR A 101 -8.70 11.66 6.19
C THR A 101 -9.65 11.29 7.33
N ASP A 102 -9.79 9.99 7.63
CA ASP A 102 -10.56 9.53 8.79
C ASP A 102 -9.91 9.89 10.13
N ALA A 103 -8.57 9.91 10.21
CA ALA A 103 -7.86 10.37 11.40
C ALA A 103 -8.06 11.87 11.68
N LEU A 104 -8.13 12.68 10.63
CA LEU A 104 -8.25 14.14 10.68
C LEU A 104 -9.70 14.64 10.80
N ARG A 105 -10.70 13.82 10.46
CA ARG A 105 -12.11 14.19 10.58
C ARG A 105 -12.52 14.45 12.03
N SER A 106 -13.33 15.49 12.24
CA SER A 106 -13.90 15.79 13.55
C SER A 106 -14.93 14.71 13.96
N LYS A 107 -15.22 14.60 15.26
CA LYS A 107 -16.20 13.61 15.75
C LYS A 107 -17.61 13.88 15.19
N SER A 108 -17.96 15.14 14.92
CA SER A 108 -19.25 15.50 14.31
C SER A 108 -19.31 15.02 12.86
N ASP A 109 -18.25 15.23 12.09
CA ASP A 109 -18.22 14.83 10.67
C ASP A 109 -18.21 13.30 10.52
N GLN A 110 -17.56 12.59 11.45
CA GLN A 110 -17.61 11.13 11.52
C GLN A 110 -19.04 10.63 11.78
N ALA A 111 -19.78 11.26 12.69
CA ALA A 111 -21.16 10.87 12.99
C ALA A 111 -22.11 11.16 11.82
N GLU A 112 -21.91 12.25 11.10
CA GLU A 112 -22.72 12.65 9.95
C GLU A 112 -22.48 11.74 8.74
N VAL A 113 -21.22 11.41 8.45
CA VAL A 113 -20.85 10.45 7.40
C VAL A 113 -21.33 9.04 7.77
N LEU A 114 -21.19 8.62 9.02
CA LEU A 114 -21.70 7.32 9.49
C LEU A 114 -23.23 7.25 9.39
N ALA A 115 -23.93 8.34 9.69
CA ALA A 115 -25.38 8.44 9.51
C ALA A 115 -25.77 8.38 8.03
N ALA A 116 -25.00 9.02 7.14
CA ALA A 116 -25.19 8.92 5.69
C ALA A 116 -24.94 7.49 5.17
N ILE A 117 -23.88 6.84 5.64
CA ILE A 117 -23.56 5.44 5.30
C ILE A 117 -24.65 4.51 5.82
N LYS A 118 -25.12 4.65 7.07
CA LYS A 118 -26.24 3.86 7.60
C LYS A 118 -27.55 4.08 6.82
N ARG A 119 -27.81 5.30 6.34
CA ARG A 119 -28.96 5.58 5.45
C ARG A 119 -28.81 4.91 4.08
N ILE A 120 -27.58 4.69 3.62
CA ILE A 120 -27.28 3.97 2.39
C ILE A 120 -27.36 2.45 2.66
N GLU A 121 -26.74 1.94 3.73
CA GLU A 121 -26.82 0.54 4.16
C GLU A 121 -28.26 0.10 4.40
N ALA A 122 -29.10 0.92 5.05
CA ALA A 122 -30.53 0.64 5.22
C ALA A 122 -31.29 0.59 3.87
N LYS A 123 -30.77 1.22 2.81
CA LYS A 123 -31.30 1.06 1.44
C LYS A 123 -30.78 -0.19 0.74
N PHE A 124 -29.69 -0.78 1.22
CA PHE A 124 -29.04 -1.97 0.67
C PHE A 124 -29.28 -3.25 1.51
N GLU A 125 -29.84 -3.16 2.71
CA GLU A 125 -30.08 -4.24 3.69
C GLU A 125 -31.12 -5.30 3.26
N HIS A 126 -31.50 -5.34 1.99
CA HIS A 126 -32.19 -6.49 1.40
C HIS A 126 -31.25 -7.66 1.06
N LEU A 127 -29.94 -7.58 1.30
CA LEU A 127 -28.97 -8.67 1.07
C LEU A 127 -27.98 -8.79 2.25
N SER A 128 -28.28 -9.72 3.15
CA SER A 128 -27.60 -10.21 4.38
C SER A 128 -26.06 -10.16 4.49
N VAL A 129 -25.52 -9.96 5.71
CA VAL A 129 -24.95 -10.98 6.65
C VAL A 129 -24.12 -10.27 7.75
N ASP A 130 -24.32 -10.70 9.00
CA ASP A 130 -23.59 -10.31 10.22
C ASP A 130 -22.05 -10.47 10.12
N LYS A 131 -21.31 -9.40 10.43
CA LYS A 131 -19.83 -9.41 10.48
C LYS A 131 -19.33 -9.67 11.90
N THR A 132 -18.84 -10.89 12.15
CA THR A 132 -18.00 -11.18 13.32
C THR A 132 -16.61 -10.54 13.16
N ALA A 133 -16.23 -9.68 14.12
CA ALA A 133 -14.93 -9.02 14.16
C ALA A 133 -13.78 -10.04 14.45
N PRO A 134 -12.70 -10.07 13.66
CA PRO A 134 -11.61 -11.02 13.89
C PRO A 134 -10.68 -10.53 15.01
N ASN A 135 -10.49 -11.37 16.03
CA ASN A 135 -9.54 -11.14 17.12
C ASN A 135 -8.11 -11.53 16.70
N LYS A 136 -7.30 -10.58 16.19
CA LYS A 136 -5.93 -10.81 15.66
C LYS A 136 -4.84 -9.90 16.28
N SER A 137 -4.83 -9.72 17.60
CA SER A 137 -3.94 -8.73 18.25
C SER A 137 -2.43 -8.98 18.05
N ARG A 138 -1.96 -10.23 17.96
CA ARG A 138 -0.52 -10.55 17.84
C ARG A 138 0.07 -10.18 16.48
N LEU A 139 -0.59 -10.56 15.39
CA LEU A 139 -0.18 -10.23 14.03
C LEU A 139 -0.22 -8.72 13.78
N TYR A 140 -1.21 -8.04 14.37
CA TYR A 140 -1.33 -6.58 14.30
C TYR A 140 -0.13 -5.88 14.94
N ASN A 141 0.25 -6.30 16.14
CA ASN A 141 1.38 -5.71 16.85
C ASN A 141 2.72 -5.93 16.12
N ILE A 142 2.90 -7.10 15.48
CA ILE A 142 4.07 -7.39 14.65
C ILE A 142 4.10 -6.47 13.43
N ALA A 143 2.99 -6.36 12.70
CA ALA A 143 2.90 -5.52 11.50
C ALA A 143 3.12 -4.03 11.81
N LYS A 144 2.56 -3.54 12.92
CA LYS A 144 2.77 -2.17 13.43
C LYS A 144 4.25 -1.91 13.72
N SER A 145 4.89 -2.80 14.48
CA SER A 145 6.29 -2.64 14.89
C SER A 145 7.25 -2.70 13.70
N ALA A 146 7.04 -3.67 12.80
CA ALA A 146 7.83 -3.81 11.57
C ALA A 146 7.71 -2.56 10.68
N SER A 147 6.49 -2.04 10.48
CA SER A 147 6.25 -0.84 9.67
C SER A 147 6.91 0.40 10.27
N MET A 148 6.85 0.57 11.60
CA MET A 148 7.51 1.69 12.30
C MET A 148 9.04 1.63 12.19
N ILE A 149 9.63 0.44 12.32
CA ILE A 149 11.08 0.25 12.15
C ILE A 149 11.49 0.60 10.72
N LEU A 150 10.74 0.11 9.73
CA LEU A 150 10.96 0.42 8.31
C LEU A 150 10.89 1.92 8.05
N PHE A 151 9.90 2.61 8.62
CA PHE A 151 9.76 4.07 8.50
C PHE A 151 10.94 4.83 9.08
N ALA A 152 11.31 4.51 10.32
CA ALA A 152 12.40 5.20 11.00
C ALA A 152 13.73 4.95 10.29
N ALA A 153 13.99 3.71 9.86
CA ALA A 153 15.21 3.36 9.13
C ALA A 153 15.31 4.10 7.78
N THR A 154 14.21 4.21 7.04
CA THR A 154 14.19 4.93 5.77
C THR A 154 14.30 6.45 5.95
N ALA A 155 13.61 7.01 6.95
CA ALA A 155 13.73 8.43 7.29
C ALA A 155 15.16 8.79 7.76
N LEU A 156 15.80 7.95 8.58
CA LEU A 156 17.18 8.15 9.02
C LEU A 156 18.18 8.03 7.86
N TYR A 157 18.00 7.06 6.96
CA TYR A 157 18.82 6.93 5.76
C TYR A 157 18.77 8.19 4.89
N LEU A 158 17.60 8.79 4.71
CA LEU A 158 17.41 10.02 3.94
C LEU A 158 17.96 11.30 4.60
N ILE A 159 18.22 11.28 5.91
CA ILE A 159 18.78 12.42 6.65
C ILE A 159 20.31 12.35 6.71
N ILE A 160 20.87 11.13 6.72
CA ILE A 160 22.31 10.89 6.91
C ILE A 160 23.04 10.68 5.57
N GLY A 161 22.36 10.20 4.53
CA GLY A 161 22.90 10.04 3.17
C GLY A 161 22.65 11.25 2.29
#